data_AF-A0AAD6CU46-F1
#
_entry.id   AF-A0AAD6CU46-F1
#
_cell.length_a   1.000
_cell.length_b   1.000
_cell.length_c   1.000
_cell.angle_alpha   90.00
_cell.angle_beta   90.00
_cell.angle_gamma   90.00
#
_symmetry.space_group_name_H-M   'P 1'
#
loop_
_entity.id
_entity.type
_entity.pdbx_description
1 polymer ?
#
loop_
_entity_poly.entity_id
_entity_poly.type
_entity_poly.pdbx_seq_one_letter_code
_entity_poly.pdbx_strand_id
1 'polypeptide(L)'
;MLVTGEFKQAWEDIPEFHRTVLSIFKANAFGGMIFLTGSRINHSCIPNLNFAYNGLLEKGTFHAVRDIAAGEELTVMYIDGVNRPRTRRQSELLQWGFLCICPACEDTPAGDLKEKRRLELFLIDQVLAINELTGAQDSARGALQLAQKMAGIQKSEGLLNRALKSTYRDAAMYSLKLGNTQMALLWAEKALEVERYCVGENHPDYQKMLDTVGVLEKFNTIPELLSEILAGLID
;
A
#
# COMPACT_ATOMS: atom_id res chain seq x y z
N MET A 1 10.94 -2.82 -7.20
CA MET A 1 11.85 -2.87 -8.37
C MET A 1 11.67 -4.24 -9.03
N LEU A 2 10.70 -4.36 -9.94
CA LEU A 2 10.60 -5.55 -10.79
C LEU A 2 11.77 -5.47 -11.77
N VAL A 3 12.66 -6.45 -11.75
CA VAL A 3 13.71 -6.60 -12.76
C VAL A 3 12.99 -6.84 -14.09
N THR A 4 12.77 -5.78 -14.86
CA THR A 4 12.53 -5.86 -16.30
C THR A 4 13.85 -6.25 -16.94
N GLY A 5 14.28 -7.48 -16.70
CA GLY A 5 15.39 -8.07 -17.41
C GLY A 5 14.89 -8.42 -18.79
N GLU A 6 15.34 -7.69 -19.80
CA GLU A 6 15.24 -8.15 -21.18
C GLU A 6 16.01 -9.48 -21.25
N PHE A 7 15.28 -10.59 -21.31
CA PHE A 7 15.89 -11.87 -21.63
C PHE A 7 16.50 -11.72 -23.02
N LYS A 8 17.82 -11.92 -23.13
CA LYS A 8 18.55 -11.89 -24.41
C LYS A 8 18.21 -13.07 -25.34
N GLN A 9 17.26 -13.91 -24.94
CA GLN A 9 16.83 -15.15 -25.60
C GLN A 9 15.31 -15.24 -25.53
N ALA A 10 14.66 -15.83 -26.55
CA ALA A 10 13.23 -16.06 -26.51
C ALA A 10 12.89 -17.09 -25.41
N TRP A 11 11.66 -17.05 -24.89
CA TRP A 11 11.24 -17.98 -23.83
C TRP A 11 11.40 -19.44 -24.27
N GLU A 12 11.05 -19.74 -25.51
CA GLU A 12 11.12 -21.06 -26.13
C GLU A 12 12.55 -21.60 -26.23
N ASP A 13 13.55 -20.71 -26.29
CA ASP A 13 14.97 -21.06 -26.39
C ASP A 13 15.59 -21.39 -25.02
N ILE A 14 14.90 -21.08 -23.92
CA ILE A 14 15.39 -21.35 -22.56
C ILE A 14 15.15 -22.85 -22.24
N PRO A 15 16.18 -23.57 -21.75
CA PRO A 15 16.03 -24.95 -21.32
C PRO A 15 14.83 -25.16 -20.39
N GLU A 16 14.07 -26.24 -20.59
CA GLU A 16 12.81 -26.51 -19.87
C GLU A 16 12.97 -26.46 -18.34
N PHE A 17 14.09 -26.98 -17.82
CA PHE A 17 14.39 -26.90 -16.39
C PHE A 17 14.47 -25.44 -15.89
N HIS A 18 15.16 -24.56 -16.62
CA HIS A 18 15.26 -23.15 -16.26
C HIS A 18 13.91 -22.44 -16.37
N ARG A 19 13.13 -22.72 -17.42
CA ARG A 19 11.76 -22.22 -17.54
C ARG A 19 10.90 -22.61 -16.35
N THR A 20 10.97 -23.88 -15.95
CA THR A 20 10.25 -24.40 -14.77
C THR A 20 10.64 -23.65 -13.51
N VAL A 21 11.94 -23.50 -13.24
CA VAL A 21 12.44 -22.75 -12.07
C VAL A 21 11.99 -21.29 -12.11
N LEU A 22 12.08 -20.63 -13.27
CA LEU A 22 11.63 -19.24 -13.44
C LEU A 22 10.13 -19.08 -13.24
N SER A 23 9.32 -20.02 -13.75
CA SER A 23 7.86 -20.02 -13.56
C SER A 23 7.49 -20.23 -12.09
N ILE A 24 8.15 -21.17 -11.40
CA ILE A 24 7.95 -21.38 -9.95
C ILE A 24 8.30 -20.10 -9.19
N PHE A 25 9.48 -19.52 -9.47
CA PHE A 25 9.91 -18.30 -8.80
C PHE A 25 8.92 -17.15 -9.05
N LYS A 26 8.55 -16.91 -10.32
CA LYS A 26 7.64 -15.84 -10.72
C LYS A 26 6.27 -15.95 -10.05
N ALA A 27 5.73 -17.15 -9.91
CA ALA A 27 4.42 -17.38 -9.29
C ALA A 27 4.45 -17.26 -7.75
N ASN A 28 5.61 -17.50 -7.11
CA ASN A 28 5.69 -17.67 -5.65
C ASN A 28 6.53 -16.60 -4.94
N ALA A 29 7.20 -15.71 -5.68
CA ALA A 29 8.12 -14.74 -5.11
C ALA A 29 7.41 -13.55 -4.44
N PHE A 30 7.94 -13.15 -3.30
CA PHE A 30 7.60 -11.94 -2.56
C PHE A 30 8.82 -11.02 -2.56
N GLY A 31 8.77 -9.92 -3.32
CA GLY A 31 9.90 -8.98 -3.38
C GLY A 31 11.23 -9.62 -3.83
N GLY A 32 11.17 -10.68 -4.65
CA GLY A 32 12.35 -11.42 -5.13
C GLY A 32 12.81 -12.56 -4.20
N MET A 33 12.07 -12.86 -3.14
CA MET A 33 12.37 -13.95 -2.19
C MET A 33 11.27 -15.01 -2.20
N ILE A 34 11.60 -16.25 -1.82
CA ILE A 34 10.64 -17.35 -1.72
C ILE A 34 10.45 -17.73 -0.25
N PHE A 35 9.18 -17.79 0.17
CA PHE A 35 8.80 -18.18 1.53
C PHE A 35 7.84 -19.36 1.45
N LEU A 36 8.33 -20.58 1.70
CA LEU A 36 7.55 -21.82 1.47
C LEU A 36 6.15 -21.81 2.10
N THR A 37 6.03 -21.31 3.33
CA THR A 37 4.73 -21.18 4.00
C THR A 37 3.91 -20.02 3.43
N GLY A 38 4.55 -18.88 3.17
CA GLY A 38 3.89 -17.69 2.62
C GLY A 38 3.33 -17.88 1.21
N SER A 39 4.02 -18.64 0.37
CA SER A 39 3.60 -18.94 -1.01
C SER A 39 2.34 -19.83 -1.11
N ARG A 40 1.79 -20.30 0.02
CA ARG A 40 0.51 -21.01 0.08
C ARG A 40 -0.68 -20.07 0.29
N ILE A 41 -0.43 -18.80 0.63
CA ILE A 41 -1.48 -17.84 0.99
C ILE A 41 -2.05 -17.25 -0.31
N ASN A 42 -3.35 -17.39 -0.50
CA ASN A 42 -4.03 -16.95 -1.71
C ASN A 42 -4.20 -15.43 -1.81
N HIS A 43 -4.59 -14.99 -3.00
CA HIS A 43 -4.87 -13.59 -3.30
C HIS A 43 -6.27 -13.15 -2.86
N SER A 44 -6.39 -11.92 -2.35
CA SER A 44 -7.64 -11.16 -2.34
C SER A 44 -7.36 -9.69 -2.63
N CYS A 45 -8.26 -9.02 -3.36
CA CYS A 45 -8.19 -7.57 -3.55
C CYS A 45 -8.57 -6.77 -2.28
N ILE A 46 -9.12 -7.45 -1.27
CA ILE A 46 -9.41 -6.95 0.07
C ILE A 46 -8.84 -7.94 1.11
N PRO A 47 -7.51 -8.04 1.20
CA PRO A 47 -6.84 -9.07 1.98
C PRO A 47 -7.03 -8.85 3.48
N ASN A 48 -6.91 -9.93 4.26
CA ASN A 48 -6.88 -9.86 5.72
C ASN A 48 -5.46 -9.92 6.30
N LEU A 49 -4.44 -10.18 5.47
CA LEU A 49 -3.04 -10.08 5.84
C LEU A 49 -2.31 -9.02 5.02
N ASN A 50 -1.34 -8.36 5.65
CA ASN A 50 -0.29 -7.59 4.98
C ASN A 50 1.03 -8.36 5.07
N PHE A 51 1.72 -8.49 3.94
CA PHE A 51 3.09 -9.01 3.88
C PHE A 51 4.10 -7.86 3.95
N ALA A 52 5.18 -8.05 4.70
CA ALA A 52 6.37 -7.21 4.66
C ALA A 52 7.64 -8.03 4.90
N TYR A 53 8.77 -7.57 4.37
CA TYR A 53 10.06 -8.15 4.72
C TYR A 53 10.69 -7.35 5.86
N ASN A 54 10.85 -7.98 7.03
CA ASN A 54 11.54 -7.38 8.15
C ASN A 54 13.05 -7.67 8.05
N GLY A 55 13.82 -6.65 7.68
CA GLY A 55 15.28 -6.76 7.54
C GLY A 55 16.03 -7.02 8.85
N LEU A 56 15.48 -6.65 10.02
CA LEU A 56 16.10 -6.93 11.32
C LEU A 56 15.93 -8.40 11.74
N LEU A 57 14.84 -9.03 11.29
CA LEU A 57 14.55 -10.44 11.56
C LEU A 57 15.02 -11.37 10.43
N GLU A 58 15.40 -10.80 9.29
CA GLU A 58 15.66 -11.50 8.02
C GLU A 58 14.51 -12.43 7.62
N LYS A 59 13.27 -11.97 7.81
CA LYS A 59 12.05 -12.78 7.63
C LYS A 59 10.96 -12.02 6.90
N GLY A 60 10.25 -12.73 6.03
CA GLY A 60 8.92 -12.33 5.59
C GLY A 60 7.93 -12.46 6.74
N THR A 61 7.25 -11.36 7.08
CA THR A 61 6.23 -11.31 8.12
C THR A 61 4.86 -11.08 7.49
N PHE A 62 3.84 -11.67 8.13
CA PHE A 62 2.45 -11.57 7.72
C PHE A 62 1.66 -11.10 8.94
N HIS A 63 1.02 -9.94 8.84
CA HIS A 63 0.28 -9.34 9.94
C HIS A 63 -1.19 -9.20 9.56
N ALA A 64 -2.08 -9.55 10.49
CA ALA A 64 -3.50 -9.33 10.31
C ALA A 64 -3.81 -7.82 10.28
N VAL A 65 -4.55 -7.38 9.27
CA VAL A 65 -4.98 -5.97 9.13
C VAL A 65 -6.39 -5.72 9.64
N ARG A 66 -7.06 -6.77 10.10
CA ARG A 66 -8.37 -6.79 10.74
C ARG A 66 -8.54 -8.10 11.50
N ASP A 67 -9.61 -8.19 12.28
CA ASP A 67 -10.01 -9.45 12.90
C ASP A 67 -10.32 -10.51 11.83
N ILE A 68 -9.93 -11.76 12.13
CA ILE A 68 -10.06 -12.92 11.26
C ILE A 68 -10.81 -14.00 12.03
N ALA A 69 -11.95 -14.45 11.50
CA ALA A 69 -12.73 -15.49 12.15
C ALA A 69 -12.06 -16.87 12.02
N ALA A 70 -12.33 -17.77 12.97
CA ALA A 70 -11.87 -19.16 12.85
C ALA A 70 -12.45 -19.81 11.59
N GLY A 71 -11.58 -20.40 10.76
CA GLY A 71 -11.96 -20.99 9.47
C GLY A 71 -12.02 -20.00 8.31
N GLU A 72 -11.83 -18.70 8.54
CA GLU A 72 -11.67 -17.73 7.46
C GLU A 72 -10.33 -17.93 6.75
N GLU A 73 -10.34 -17.91 5.42
CA GLU A 73 -9.13 -18.03 4.62
C GLU A 73 -8.20 -16.84 4.81
N LEU A 74 -6.91 -17.11 5.01
CA LEU A 74 -5.87 -16.09 5.02
C LEU A 74 -5.52 -15.67 3.59
N THR A 75 -5.51 -14.36 3.33
CA THR A 75 -5.25 -13.82 1.99
C THR A 75 -4.34 -12.60 2.03
N VAL A 76 -3.52 -12.44 0.99
CA VAL A 76 -2.65 -11.29 0.75
C VAL A 76 -2.95 -10.63 -0.60
N MET A 77 -2.43 -9.43 -0.83
CA MET A 77 -2.44 -8.80 -2.15
C MET A 77 -1.20 -9.24 -2.93
N TYR A 78 -1.38 -9.71 -4.18
CA TYR A 78 -0.27 -10.13 -5.05
C TYR A 78 0.23 -8.99 -5.95
N ILE A 79 -0.62 -7.98 -6.15
CA ILE A 79 -0.40 -6.90 -7.10
C ILE A 79 -0.26 -5.56 -6.39
N ASP A 80 0.55 -4.68 -6.97
CA ASP A 80 0.62 -3.30 -6.53
C ASP A 80 -0.56 -2.53 -7.15
N GLY A 81 -1.15 -1.59 -6.40
CA GLY A 81 -2.26 -0.77 -6.91
C GLY A 81 -3.62 -1.18 -6.38
N VAL A 82 -3.75 -1.10 -5.06
CA VAL A 82 -4.97 -1.41 -4.32
C VAL A 82 -6.18 -0.55 -4.77
N ASN A 83 -5.92 0.64 -5.33
CA ASN A 83 -6.95 1.56 -5.82
C ASN A 83 -7.38 1.28 -7.27
N ARG A 84 -6.67 0.43 -8.02
CA ARG A 84 -6.94 0.17 -9.45
C ARG A 84 -8.32 -0.49 -9.65
N PRO A 85 -9.00 -0.27 -10.79
CA PRO A 85 -10.28 -0.91 -11.11
C PRO A 85 -10.15 -2.41 -11.44
N ARG A 86 -11.27 -3.15 -11.38
CA ARG A 86 -11.39 -4.61 -11.55
C ARG A 86 -10.71 -5.06 -12.84
N THR A 87 -10.93 -4.36 -13.95
CA THR A 87 -10.32 -4.71 -15.24
C THR A 87 -8.79 -4.72 -15.18
N ARG A 88 -8.18 -3.72 -14.52
CA ARG A 88 -6.72 -3.67 -14.33
C ARG A 88 -6.23 -4.72 -13.33
N ARG A 89 -6.91 -4.88 -12.19
CA ARG A 89 -6.56 -5.89 -11.18
C ARG A 89 -6.59 -7.30 -11.78
N GLN A 90 -7.66 -7.64 -12.51
CA GLN A 90 -7.80 -8.94 -13.19
C GLN A 90 -6.72 -9.14 -14.24
N SER A 91 -6.48 -8.14 -15.10
CA SER A 91 -5.44 -8.24 -16.13
C SER A 91 -4.05 -8.47 -15.55
N GLU A 92 -3.73 -7.84 -14.42
CA GLU A 92 -2.45 -8.02 -13.75
C GLU A 92 -2.33 -9.40 -13.06
N LEU A 93 -3.45 -9.93 -12.56
CA LEU A 93 -3.50 -11.25 -11.93
C LEU A 93 -3.41 -12.42 -12.92
N LEU A 94 -3.66 -12.20 -14.22
CA LEU A 94 -3.53 -13.23 -15.25
C LEU A 94 -2.14 -13.88 -15.28
N GLN A 95 -1.08 -13.20 -14.82
CA GLN A 95 0.25 -13.79 -14.72
C GLN A 95 0.34 -14.97 -13.73
N TRP A 96 -0.64 -15.11 -12.82
CA TRP A 96 -0.79 -16.27 -11.93
C TRP A 96 -1.78 -17.32 -12.48
N GLY A 97 -2.37 -17.11 -13.65
CA GLY A 97 -3.25 -18.08 -14.30
C GLY A 97 -4.63 -18.23 -13.68
N PHE A 98 -5.13 -17.24 -12.93
CA PHE A 98 -6.48 -17.26 -12.36
C PHE A 98 -7.23 -15.92 -12.53
N LEU A 99 -8.56 -15.98 -12.39
CA LEU A 99 -9.42 -14.80 -12.25
C LEU A 99 -9.82 -14.64 -10.78
N CYS A 100 -9.65 -13.44 -10.24
CA CYS A 100 -10.00 -13.16 -8.85
C CYS A 100 -11.51 -13.09 -8.67
N ILE A 101 -12.03 -13.86 -7.71
CA ILE A 101 -13.47 -13.89 -7.37
C ILE A 101 -13.73 -13.38 -5.94
N CYS A 102 -12.79 -12.63 -5.36
CA CYS A 102 -12.96 -12.06 -4.02
C CYS A 102 -14.16 -11.09 -3.96
N PRO A 103 -14.63 -10.68 -2.77
CA PRO A 103 -15.80 -9.81 -2.65
C PRO A 103 -15.64 -8.39 -3.25
N ALA A 104 -14.46 -8.01 -3.74
CA ALA A 104 -14.24 -6.77 -4.51
C ALA A 104 -14.24 -6.99 -6.04
N CYS A 105 -14.25 -8.25 -6.49
CA CYS A 105 -14.25 -8.64 -7.90
C CYS A 105 -15.50 -9.45 -8.30
N GLU A 106 -16.35 -9.80 -7.34
CA GLU A 106 -17.63 -10.47 -7.58
C GLU A 106 -18.54 -9.65 -8.51
N ASP A 107 -19.26 -10.34 -9.39
CA ASP A 107 -20.20 -9.75 -10.32
C ASP A 107 -21.61 -9.72 -9.71
N THR A 108 -21.76 -8.92 -8.65
CA THR A 108 -23.01 -8.72 -7.91
C THR A 108 -23.32 -7.22 -7.81
N PRO A 109 -24.58 -6.83 -7.53
CA PRO A 109 -24.90 -5.43 -7.27
C PRO A 109 -24.05 -4.80 -6.15
N ALA A 110 -23.66 -5.58 -5.14
CA ALA A 110 -22.76 -5.13 -4.08
C ALA A 110 -21.32 -4.96 -4.59
N GLY A 111 -20.83 -5.91 -5.38
CA GLY A 111 -19.54 -5.85 -6.07
C GLY A 111 -19.42 -4.69 -7.05
N ASP A 112 -20.51 -4.29 -7.71
CA ASP A 112 -20.55 -3.15 -8.64
C ASP A 112 -20.49 -1.81 -7.90
N LEU A 113 -21.16 -1.68 -6.75
CA LEU A 113 -20.97 -0.53 -5.86
C LEU A 113 -19.54 -0.48 -5.33
N LYS A 114 -19.01 -1.67 -4.98
CA LYS A 114 -17.59 -2.03 -4.86
C LYS A 114 -16.70 -1.27 -5.84
N GLU A 115 -16.95 -1.60 -7.09
CA GLU A 115 -16.13 -1.20 -8.21
C GLU A 115 -16.27 0.28 -8.55
N LYS A 116 -17.46 0.88 -8.39
CA LYS A 116 -17.64 2.33 -8.52
C LYS A 116 -16.76 3.11 -7.54
N ARG A 117 -16.66 2.65 -6.29
CA ARG A 117 -15.77 3.25 -5.29
C ARG A 117 -14.29 3.01 -5.60
N ARG A 118 -13.92 1.87 -6.19
CA ARG A 118 -12.56 1.65 -6.72
C ARG A 118 -12.21 2.60 -7.87
N LEU A 119 -13.13 2.83 -8.80
CA LEU A 119 -12.93 3.78 -9.89
C LEU A 119 -12.70 5.20 -9.36
N GLU A 120 -13.48 5.61 -8.36
CA GLU A 120 -13.29 6.90 -7.69
C GLU A 120 -11.92 7.00 -7.00
N LEU A 121 -11.51 5.96 -6.27
CA LEU A 121 -10.17 5.90 -5.69
C LEU A 121 -9.06 6.02 -6.73
N PHE A 122 -9.18 5.31 -7.85
CA PHE A 122 -8.22 5.38 -8.94
C PHE A 122 -8.10 6.80 -9.50
N LEU A 123 -9.23 7.50 -9.72
CA LEU A 123 -9.20 8.87 -10.21
C LEU A 123 -8.56 9.83 -9.21
N ILE A 124 -8.86 9.68 -7.90
CA ILE A 124 -8.22 10.49 -6.86
C ILE A 124 -6.71 10.26 -6.82
N ASP A 125 -6.28 9.00 -6.87
CA ASP A 125 -4.87 8.58 -6.88
C ASP A 125 -4.11 9.24 -8.04
N GLN A 126 -4.69 9.23 -9.25
CA GLN A 126 -4.10 9.89 -10.43
C GLN A 126 -4.00 11.42 -10.26
N VAL A 127 -5.00 12.07 -9.68
CA VAL A 127 -4.98 13.52 -9.45
C VAL A 127 -3.94 13.90 -8.40
N LEU A 128 -3.84 13.13 -7.30
CA LEU A 128 -2.85 13.37 -6.26
C LEU A 128 -1.42 13.20 -6.80
N ALA A 129 -1.16 12.16 -7.60
CA ALA A 129 0.14 11.96 -8.25
C ALA A 129 0.51 13.13 -9.18
N ILE A 130 -0.44 13.69 -9.93
CA ILE A 130 -0.20 14.86 -10.78
C ILE A 130 0.10 16.11 -9.94
N ASN A 131 -0.61 16.32 -8.83
CA ASN A 131 -0.36 17.45 -7.93
C ASN A 131 1.04 17.38 -7.31
N GLU A 132 1.50 16.19 -6.93
CA GLU A 132 2.84 15.96 -6.42
C GLU A 132 3.92 16.33 -7.44
N LEU A 133 3.76 15.86 -8.70
CA LEU A 133 4.70 16.15 -9.79
C LEU A 133 4.76 17.63 -10.19
N THR A 134 3.63 18.34 -10.14
CA THR A 134 3.53 19.72 -10.62
C THR A 134 3.82 20.76 -9.54
N GLY A 135 3.79 20.38 -8.26
CA GLY A 135 4.15 21.26 -7.14
C GLY A 135 3.27 22.51 -7.00
N ALA A 136 2.08 22.53 -7.61
CA ALA A 136 1.19 23.70 -7.59
C ALA A 136 0.77 24.04 -6.14
N GLN A 137 1.35 25.10 -5.56
CA GLN A 137 1.12 25.51 -4.16
C GLN A 137 -0.37 25.78 -3.86
N ASP A 138 -1.12 26.29 -4.83
CA ASP A 138 -2.56 26.61 -4.70
C ASP A 138 -3.47 25.36 -4.60
N SER A 139 -2.91 24.15 -4.76
CA SER A 139 -3.67 22.89 -4.72
C SER A 139 -3.75 22.22 -3.34
N ALA A 140 -2.96 22.65 -2.34
CA ALA A 140 -2.79 21.88 -1.09
C ALA A 140 -4.10 21.62 -0.33
N ARG A 141 -5.02 22.59 -0.31
CA ARG A 141 -6.35 22.42 0.30
C ARG A 141 -7.20 21.39 -0.44
N GLY A 142 -7.23 21.46 -1.78
CA GLY A 142 -7.95 20.49 -2.60
C GLY A 142 -7.34 19.09 -2.51
N ALA A 143 -6.01 19.00 -2.51
CA ALA A 143 -5.30 17.74 -2.36
C ALA A 143 -5.53 17.10 -0.97
N LEU A 144 -5.58 17.89 0.10
CA LEU A 144 -5.98 17.41 1.42
C LEU A 144 -7.40 16.83 1.42
N GLN A 145 -8.37 17.52 0.80
CA GLN A 145 -9.75 17.03 0.70
C GLN A 145 -9.82 15.71 -0.09
N LEU A 146 -9.05 15.60 -1.17
CA LEU A 146 -8.95 14.38 -1.96
C LEU A 146 -8.33 13.23 -1.15
N ALA A 147 -7.22 13.46 -0.44
CA ALA A 147 -6.59 12.47 0.43
C ALA A 147 -7.54 12.01 1.56
N GLN A 148 -8.27 12.93 2.18
CA GLN A 148 -9.28 12.61 3.20
C GLN A 148 -10.40 11.73 2.65
N LYS A 149 -10.92 12.08 1.46
CA LYS A 149 -11.95 11.32 0.77
C LYS A 149 -11.45 9.91 0.41
N MET A 150 -10.24 9.83 -0.13
CA MET A 150 -9.58 8.58 -0.49
C MET A 150 -9.43 7.66 0.73
N ALA A 151 -8.91 8.17 1.85
CA ALA A 151 -8.78 7.40 3.09
C ALA A 151 -10.14 6.93 3.64
N GLY A 152 -11.18 7.77 3.53
CA GLY A 152 -12.54 7.42 3.91
C GLY A 152 -13.08 6.24 3.10
N ILE A 153 -12.93 6.29 1.77
CA ILE A 153 -13.37 5.21 0.89
C ILE A 153 -12.54 3.95 1.15
N GLN A 154 -11.22 4.04 1.28
CA GLN A 154 -10.34 2.91 1.61
C GLN A 154 -10.80 2.21 2.91
N LYS A 155 -11.06 2.95 3.98
CA LYS A 155 -11.57 2.36 5.23
C LYS A 155 -12.91 1.67 5.05
N SER A 156 -13.87 2.31 4.37
CA SER A 156 -15.20 1.71 4.12
C SER A 156 -15.13 0.42 3.29
N GLU A 157 -14.07 0.27 2.50
CA GLU A 157 -13.85 -0.86 1.60
C GLU A 157 -13.01 -1.98 2.22
N GLY A 158 -12.64 -1.88 3.51
CA GLY A 158 -11.78 -2.89 4.16
C GLY A 158 -10.35 -2.87 3.63
N LEU A 159 -9.93 -1.72 3.11
CA LEU A 159 -8.73 -1.53 2.32
C LEU A 159 -7.59 -1.04 3.22
N LEU A 160 -7.29 -1.87 4.23
CA LEU A 160 -6.58 -1.45 5.45
C LEU A 160 -5.06 -1.64 5.36
N ASN A 161 -4.49 -1.86 4.19
CA ASN A 161 -3.06 -2.11 4.04
C ASN A 161 -2.23 -0.81 3.98
N ARG A 162 -0.93 -0.94 3.69
CA ARG A 162 0.01 0.20 3.63
C ARG A 162 -0.37 1.28 2.60
N ALA A 163 -1.29 1.03 1.66
CA ALA A 163 -1.83 2.09 0.81
C ALA A 163 -2.64 3.13 1.61
N LEU A 164 -3.40 2.70 2.62
CA LEU A 164 -4.11 3.61 3.54
C LEU A 164 -3.11 4.46 4.36
N LYS A 165 -2.00 3.85 4.77
CA LYS A 165 -0.89 4.58 5.42
C LYS A 165 -0.33 5.67 4.52
N SER A 166 -0.07 5.37 3.24
CA SER A 166 0.41 6.38 2.29
C SER A 166 -0.58 7.53 2.15
N THR A 167 -1.88 7.24 2.01
CA THR A 167 -2.91 8.28 1.94
C THR A 167 -2.98 9.14 3.21
N TYR A 168 -2.76 8.55 4.39
CA TYR A 168 -2.65 9.33 5.63
C TYR A 168 -1.37 10.18 5.70
N ARG A 169 -0.24 9.69 5.18
CA ARG A 169 0.97 10.50 5.03
C ARG A 169 0.74 11.70 4.10
N ASP A 170 0.03 11.52 2.98
CA ASP A 170 -0.33 12.62 2.08
C ASP A 170 -1.17 13.67 2.80
N ALA A 171 -2.18 13.24 3.56
CA ALA A 171 -3.01 14.14 4.36
C ALA A 171 -2.19 14.90 5.42
N ALA A 172 -1.21 14.24 6.06
CA ALA A 172 -0.30 14.88 7.00
C ALA A 172 0.56 15.95 6.29
N MET A 173 1.17 15.60 5.16
CA MET A 173 1.98 16.51 4.34
C MET A 173 1.19 17.73 3.89
N TYR A 174 -0.01 17.56 3.33
CA TYR A 174 -0.82 18.69 2.89
C TYR A 174 -1.30 19.56 4.08
N SER A 175 -1.52 18.96 5.25
CA SER A 175 -1.82 19.72 6.46
C SER A 175 -0.64 20.59 6.90
N LEU A 176 0.60 20.09 6.82
CA LEU A 176 1.81 20.90 7.05
C LEU A 176 1.95 22.05 6.05
N LYS A 177 1.72 21.78 4.75
CA LYS A 177 1.75 22.81 3.71
C LYS A 177 0.74 23.94 3.95
N LEU A 178 -0.37 23.63 4.62
CA LEU A 178 -1.40 24.60 5.03
C LEU A 178 -1.13 25.24 6.41
N GLY A 179 0.01 24.94 7.05
CA GLY A 179 0.37 25.43 8.38
C GLY A 179 -0.43 24.82 9.53
N ASN A 180 -1.19 23.74 9.28
CA ASN A 180 -2.00 23.08 10.29
C ASN A 180 -1.28 21.85 10.86
N THR A 181 -0.39 22.10 11.81
CA THR A 181 0.53 21.09 12.35
C THR A 181 -0.13 20.16 13.35
N GLN A 182 -1.20 20.60 14.02
CA GLN A 182 -2.04 19.73 14.83
C GLN A 182 -2.75 18.68 13.97
N MET A 183 -3.31 19.09 12.83
CA MET A 183 -3.90 18.13 11.87
C MET A 183 -2.85 17.23 11.23
N ALA A 184 -1.67 17.76 10.94
CA ALA A 184 -0.57 16.95 10.42
C ALA A 184 -0.19 15.83 11.38
N LEU A 185 -0.05 16.14 12.67
CA LEU A 185 0.21 15.15 13.72
C LEU A 185 -0.90 14.09 13.76
N LEU A 186 -2.17 14.51 13.78
CA LEU A 186 -3.31 13.58 13.82
C LEU A 186 -3.34 12.62 12.62
N TRP A 187 -2.99 13.08 11.42
CA TRP A 187 -2.88 12.20 10.25
C TRP A 187 -1.65 11.29 10.32
N ALA A 188 -0.53 11.78 10.84
CA ALA A 188 0.67 10.98 11.05
C ALA A 188 0.44 9.88 12.09
N GLU A 189 -0.26 10.14 13.18
CA GLU A 189 -0.65 9.12 14.17
C GLU A 189 -1.52 8.01 13.55
N LYS A 190 -2.45 8.37 12.67
CA LYS A 190 -3.25 7.38 11.92
C LYS A 190 -2.38 6.56 10.96
N ALA A 191 -1.43 7.19 10.28
CA ALA A 191 -0.46 6.47 9.45
C ALA A 191 0.42 5.52 10.28
N LEU A 192 0.83 5.94 11.48
CA LEU A 192 1.57 5.11 12.43
C LEU A 192 0.76 3.90 12.89
N GLU A 193 -0.53 4.09 13.21
CA GLU A 193 -1.43 2.99 13.55
C GLU A 193 -1.50 1.94 12.42
N VAL A 194 -1.65 2.39 11.17
CA VAL A 194 -1.68 1.51 10.00
C VAL A 194 -0.35 0.77 9.83
N GLU A 195 0.77 1.46 9.96
CA GLU A 195 2.10 0.84 9.87
C GLU A 195 2.26 -0.21 10.99
N ARG A 196 1.84 0.09 12.22
CA ARG A 196 1.93 -0.80 13.38
C ARG A 196 1.28 -2.16 13.13
N TYR A 197 0.03 -2.18 12.68
CA TYR A 197 -0.65 -3.45 12.43
C TYR A 197 -0.25 -4.09 11.09
N CYS A 198 0.26 -3.33 10.12
CA CYS A 198 0.70 -3.89 8.83
C CYS A 198 2.06 -4.60 8.92
N VAL A 199 2.99 -4.11 9.76
CA VAL A 199 4.37 -4.60 9.80
C VAL A 199 4.89 -4.95 11.21
N GLY A 200 4.19 -4.56 12.27
CA GLY A 200 4.61 -4.78 13.66
C GLY A 200 5.58 -3.71 14.20
N GLU A 201 5.62 -3.59 15.53
CA GLU A 201 6.43 -2.57 16.25
C GLU A 201 7.94 -2.79 16.13
N ASN A 202 8.37 -4.00 15.79
CA ASN A 202 9.77 -4.36 15.59
C ASN A 202 10.25 -4.20 14.14
N HIS A 203 9.43 -3.61 13.27
CA HIS A 203 9.80 -3.38 11.87
C HIS A 203 10.47 -2.00 11.70
N PRO A 204 11.56 -1.87 10.92
CA PRO A 204 12.23 -0.58 10.69
C PRO A 204 11.30 0.52 10.18
N ASP A 205 10.37 0.20 9.29
CA ASP A 205 9.40 1.19 8.78
C ASP A 205 8.44 1.71 9.87
N TYR A 206 8.10 0.90 10.88
CA TYR A 206 7.33 1.38 12.03
C TYR A 206 8.15 2.39 12.84
N GLN A 207 9.42 2.08 13.11
CA GLN A 207 10.30 2.99 13.85
C GLN A 207 10.47 4.33 13.12
N LYS A 208 10.69 4.32 11.80
CA LYS A 208 10.75 5.55 10.99
C LYS A 208 9.47 6.39 11.09
N MET A 209 8.32 5.72 11.06
CA MET A 209 7.02 6.39 11.20
C MET A 209 6.83 6.96 12.62
N LEU A 210 7.27 6.24 13.65
CA LEU A 210 7.24 6.69 15.04
C LEU A 210 8.13 7.91 15.25
N ASP A 211 9.34 7.90 14.69
CA ASP A 211 10.26 9.04 14.73
C ASP A 211 9.64 10.28 14.04
N THR A 212 8.95 10.08 12.91
CA THR A 212 8.22 11.12 12.19
C THR A 212 7.12 11.75 13.07
N VAL A 213 6.34 10.92 13.76
CA VAL A 213 5.32 11.39 14.71
C VAL A 213 5.97 12.17 15.85
N GLY A 214 7.06 11.66 16.45
CA GLY A 214 7.77 12.34 17.54
C GLY A 214 8.36 13.70 17.13
N VAL A 215 8.76 13.87 15.86
CA VAL A 215 9.18 15.17 15.32
C VAL A 215 7.99 16.14 15.25
N LEU A 216 6.82 15.69 14.78
CA LEU A 216 5.61 16.51 14.70
C LEU A 216 5.05 16.89 16.08
N GLU A 217 5.15 16.00 17.07
CA GLU A 217 4.80 16.29 18.47
C GLU A 217 5.67 17.41 19.06
N LYS A 218 6.99 17.33 18.83
CA LYS A 218 7.94 18.37 19.25
C LYS A 218 7.66 19.69 18.54
N PHE A 219 7.36 19.67 17.25
CA PHE A 219 7.01 20.86 16.50
C PHE A 219 5.76 21.56 17.06
N ASN A 220 4.73 20.78 17.43
CA ASN A 220 3.51 21.34 18.03
C ASN A 220 3.73 21.94 19.43
N THR A 221 4.81 21.56 20.11
CA THR A 221 5.16 22.11 21.43
C THR A 221 6.22 23.22 21.37
N ILE A 222 7.08 23.25 20.33
CA ILE A 222 8.19 24.20 20.14
C ILE A 222 8.27 24.63 18.65
N PRO A 223 7.56 25.71 18.24
CA PRO A 223 7.42 26.08 16.82
C PRO A 223 8.69 26.58 16.11
N GLU A 224 9.77 26.94 16.83
CA GLU A 224 10.97 27.52 16.22
C GLU A 224 11.86 26.54 15.42
N LEU A 225 11.58 25.22 15.43
CA LEU A 225 12.39 24.18 14.78
C LEU A 225 12.19 24.00 13.26
N LEU A 226 11.51 24.94 12.59
CA LEU A 226 11.00 24.82 11.21
C LEU A 226 12.07 24.50 10.14
N SER A 227 13.30 25.00 10.29
CA SER A 227 14.35 24.90 9.25
C SER A 227 15.08 23.56 9.20
N GLU A 228 15.11 22.80 10.29
CA GLU A 228 15.87 21.54 10.38
C GLU A 228 15.06 20.32 9.92
N ILE A 229 13.72 20.40 9.98
CA ILE A 229 12.81 19.26 9.81
C ILE A 229 12.39 19.04 8.34
N LEU A 230 12.32 20.10 7.52
CA LEU A 230 11.89 20.01 6.12
C LEU A 230 12.79 19.09 5.26
N ALA A 231 14.02 18.82 5.70
CA ALA A 231 14.94 17.91 5.02
C ALA A 231 14.60 16.42 5.24
N GLY A 232 13.83 16.04 6.28
CA GLY A 232 13.57 14.64 6.63
C GLY A 232 12.21 14.08 6.20
N LEU A 233 11.29 14.94 5.74
CA LEU A 233 9.93 14.56 5.32
C LEU A 233 9.77 14.34 3.81
N ILE A 234 10.83 14.62 3.03
CA ILE A 234 10.85 14.60 1.56
C ILE A 234 11.48 13.32 1.00
N ASP A 235 12.07 12.46 1.85
CA ASP A 235 12.65 11.16 1.46
C ASP A 235 11.79 9.94 1.86
#